data_AF-A0A9Q0GFH9-F1
#
_entry.id   AF-A0A9Q0GFH9-F1
#
_cell.length_a   1.000
_cell.length_b   1.000
_cell.length_c   1.000
_cell.angle_alpha   90.00
_cell.angle_beta   90.00
_cell.angle_gamma   90.00
#
_symmetry.space_group_name_H-M   'P 1'
#
loop_
_entity.id
_entity.type
_entity.pdbx_description
1 polymer ?
#
loop_
_entity_poly.entity_id
_entity_poly.type
_entity_poly.pdbx_seq_one_letter_code
_entity_poly.pdbx_strand_id
1 'polypeptide(L)'
;MPPTKRPKRKRTAAAPPKKSKQLIKEEEEEEEATPEDIEDLFSDNDTQKIRASLLDWYDHNRRDLPWRMAAPDPLEENGEEKEKRAYGVWVSEVMLQQTRVQTVIDYYNRWMLKWPTLQHLAQASLEVFLNTNPMSVLDVWFRLEVNEMWAGLGYYRRARFLLEGAKKIIAEGEGFPNTVSSLRKVPGIGDYTAGAIASIAFNEVVPVVDGNVVRVLARLKAISANPKDRKLAAQLVDPCRPGDLNQSLMELGATVCTPSTPNCSSCPVSSQCSAFSISKKDESVLVTHYPTKVEKVKQRHEFSAVCVVEILGRRDPSVKDQSGSEFLLVRRPDEGLLAGLWEFPSVMLEKDVDLTIRRKKTDHFLKKEFRLDPQRNCTVVLREDIGEFVHIFSHIRLKVYVELLVFKGVARDLFSKLEQETIPWKCVDSNALSTLGLTSGVRKVYTMVQNFKQNAMSTGSPRKQLKSKRQRSSSTRSSIVN
;
A
#
# COMPACT_ATOMS: atom_id res chain seq x y z
N MET A 1 -53.21 -39.53 -46.25
CA MET A 1 -54.45 -38.71 -46.20
C MET A 1 -54.37 -37.90 -44.91
N PRO A 2 -54.56 -36.57 -44.85
CA PRO A 2 -55.13 -35.58 -45.79
C PRO A 2 -54.07 -34.59 -46.36
N PRO A 3 -54.45 -33.60 -47.20
CA PRO A 3 -53.59 -33.12 -48.29
C PRO A 3 -52.91 -31.76 -48.09
N THR A 4 -51.82 -31.67 -48.85
CA THR A 4 -51.01 -30.53 -49.30
C THR A 4 -51.78 -29.43 -50.02
N LYS A 5 -51.42 -28.16 -49.78
CA LYS A 5 -51.60 -27.05 -50.75
C LYS A 5 -50.23 -26.50 -51.17
N ARG A 6 -50.10 -26.34 -52.49
CA ARG A 6 -48.91 -25.98 -53.30
C ARG A 6 -48.45 -24.51 -53.14
N PRO A 7 -47.21 -24.20 -53.55
CA PRO A 7 -46.50 -22.94 -53.27
C PRO A 7 -46.78 -21.84 -54.32
N LYS A 8 -46.69 -20.56 -53.92
CA LYS A 8 -46.60 -19.43 -54.85
C LYS A 8 -45.19 -18.81 -54.80
N ARG A 9 -44.58 -18.73 -55.99
CA ARG A 9 -43.26 -18.13 -56.27
C ARG A 9 -43.32 -16.59 -56.27
N LYS A 10 -42.27 -16.01 -55.65
CA LYS A 10 -41.51 -14.77 -55.94
C LYS A 10 -42.20 -13.61 -56.67
N ARG A 11 -42.14 -12.41 -56.05
CA ARG A 11 -41.52 -11.22 -56.67
C ARG A 11 -40.62 -10.53 -55.64
N THR A 12 -39.33 -10.51 -55.96
CA THR A 12 -38.28 -9.72 -55.32
C THR A 12 -38.55 -8.23 -55.58
N ALA A 13 -38.72 -7.44 -54.52
CA ALA A 13 -38.76 -5.99 -54.62
C ALA A 13 -37.32 -5.44 -54.52
N ALA A 14 -36.95 -4.69 -55.56
CA ALA A 14 -35.64 -4.10 -55.76
C ALA A 14 -35.37 -2.99 -54.73
N ALA A 15 -34.11 -2.92 -54.28
CA ALA A 15 -33.60 -1.82 -53.48
C ALA A 15 -33.59 -0.50 -54.28
N PRO A 16 -33.95 0.65 -53.66
CA PRO A 16 -33.95 1.93 -54.34
C PRO A 16 -32.50 2.44 -54.58
N PRO A 17 -32.29 3.32 -55.58
CA PRO A 17 -30.97 3.61 -56.13
C PRO A 17 -30.14 4.47 -55.19
N LYS A 18 -28.86 4.09 -55.01
CA LYS A 18 -27.83 4.91 -54.38
C LYS A 18 -27.58 6.14 -55.25
N LYS A 19 -28.09 7.31 -54.84
CA LYS A 19 -27.60 8.59 -55.36
C LYS A 19 -26.24 8.87 -54.74
N SER A 20 -25.22 8.82 -55.59
CA SER A 20 -23.90 9.36 -55.36
C SER A 20 -24.00 10.86 -55.04
N LYS A 21 -23.79 11.24 -53.78
CA LYS A 21 -23.33 12.59 -53.46
C LYS A 21 -21.81 12.51 -53.39
N GLN A 22 -21.16 13.20 -54.33
CA GLN A 22 -19.74 13.54 -54.25
C GLN A 22 -19.50 14.19 -52.90
N LEU A 23 -18.73 13.52 -52.06
CA LEU A 23 -18.10 14.13 -50.89
C LEU A 23 -17.05 15.08 -51.45
N ILE A 24 -17.38 16.36 -51.48
CA ILE A 24 -16.37 17.42 -51.48
C ILE A 24 -15.66 17.25 -50.14
N LYS A 25 -14.40 16.86 -50.23
CA LYS A 25 -13.48 16.73 -49.10
C LYS A 25 -13.08 18.17 -48.75
N GLU A 26 -13.89 18.83 -47.93
CA GLU A 26 -13.42 19.98 -47.19
C GLU A 26 -12.45 19.40 -46.15
N GLU A 27 -11.16 19.62 -46.41
CA GLU A 27 -10.11 19.42 -45.43
C GLU A 27 -10.34 20.47 -44.35
N GLU A 28 -11.16 20.12 -43.36
CA GLU A 28 -11.04 20.69 -42.03
C GLU A 28 -9.63 20.30 -41.55
N GLU A 29 -8.68 21.20 -41.77
CA GLU A 29 -7.49 21.27 -40.95
C GLU A 29 -7.99 21.32 -39.50
N GLU A 30 -7.93 20.17 -38.82
CA GLU A 30 -7.82 20.17 -37.37
C GLU A 30 -6.56 21.00 -37.07
N GLU A 31 -6.76 22.30 -36.85
CA GLU A 31 -5.81 23.10 -36.10
C GLU A 31 -5.64 22.37 -34.78
N GLU A 32 -4.57 21.56 -34.70
CA GLU A 32 -3.95 21.19 -33.45
C GLU A 32 -3.89 22.47 -32.63
N ALA A 33 -4.71 22.53 -31.59
CA ALA A 33 -4.58 23.55 -30.57
C ALA A 33 -3.14 23.48 -30.07
N THR A 34 -2.31 24.37 -30.58
CA THR A 34 -0.99 24.66 -30.02
C THR A 34 -1.21 24.84 -28.52
N PRO A 35 -0.43 24.16 -27.66
CA PRO A 35 -0.59 24.33 -26.23
C PRO A 35 -0.39 25.81 -25.95
N GLU A 36 -1.46 26.52 -25.58
CA GLU A 36 -1.40 27.91 -25.15
C GLU A 36 -0.21 28.04 -24.21
N ASP A 37 0.75 28.86 -24.63
CA ASP A 37 1.98 29.15 -23.91
C ASP A 37 1.60 29.61 -22.50
N ILE A 38 1.77 28.72 -21.51
CA ILE A 38 1.76 29.14 -20.12
C ILE A 38 2.98 30.05 -20.00
N GLU A 39 2.73 31.36 -20.00
CA GLU A 39 3.73 32.40 -19.70
C GLU A 39 4.63 31.94 -18.55
N ASP A 40 5.93 32.22 -18.64
CA ASP A 40 6.89 31.94 -17.57
C ASP A 40 6.42 32.57 -16.26
N LEU A 41 5.82 31.75 -15.40
CA LEU A 41 5.20 32.19 -14.17
C LEU A 41 6.23 32.75 -13.18
N PHE A 42 7.49 32.37 -13.30
CA PHE A 42 8.61 32.95 -12.57
C PHE A 42 9.51 33.78 -13.49
N SER A 43 9.76 35.04 -13.12
CA SER A 43 10.82 35.83 -13.76
C SER A 43 12.20 35.26 -13.41
N ASP A 44 13.21 35.49 -14.26
CA ASP A 44 14.59 35.05 -14.00
C ASP A 44 15.12 35.50 -12.64
N ASN A 45 14.85 36.78 -12.29
CA ASN A 45 15.26 37.36 -11.01
C ASN A 45 14.56 36.68 -9.82
N ASP A 46 13.27 36.35 -9.95
CA ASP A 46 12.55 35.62 -8.90
C ASP A 46 13.09 34.20 -8.77
N THR A 47 13.32 33.52 -9.90
CA THR A 47 13.87 32.16 -9.95
C THR A 47 15.23 32.10 -9.25
N GLN A 48 16.14 33.03 -9.55
CA GLN A 48 17.46 33.10 -8.90
C GLN A 48 17.34 33.35 -7.39
N LYS A 49 16.49 34.29 -6.97
CA LYS A 49 16.27 34.57 -5.54
C LYS A 49 15.66 33.39 -4.79
N ILE A 50 14.70 32.71 -5.40
CA ILE A 50 14.06 31.51 -4.82
C ILE A 50 15.09 30.41 -4.67
N ARG A 51 15.87 30.11 -5.73
CA ARG A 51 16.93 29.08 -5.68
C ARG A 51 17.94 29.38 -4.58
N ALA A 52 18.50 30.60 -4.56
CA ALA A 52 19.50 30.99 -3.56
C ALA A 52 18.94 30.89 -2.13
N SER A 53 17.75 31.43 -1.88
CA SER A 53 17.15 31.45 -0.53
C SER A 53 16.76 30.05 -0.05
N LEU A 54 16.29 29.18 -0.95
CA LEU A 54 15.93 27.81 -0.61
C LEU A 54 17.13 26.93 -0.35
N LEU A 55 18.17 27.04 -1.19
CA LEU A 55 19.39 26.24 -1.03
C LEU A 55 20.13 26.65 0.25
N ASP A 56 20.30 27.95 0.50
CA ASP A 56 20.89 28.44 1.75
C ASP A 56 20.10 27.98 2.99
N TRP A 57 18.78 28.11 2.95
CA TRP A 57 17.94 27.60 4.04
C TRP A 57 18.08 26.08 4.20
N TYR A 58 18.10 25.32 3.11
CA TYR A 58 18.21 23.87 3.15
C TYR A 58 19.54 23.40 3.75
N ASP A 59 20.64 24.06 3.40
CA ASP A 59 21.97 23.74 3.93
C ASP A 59 22.03 23.87 5.46
N HIS A 60 21.29 24.84 6.03
CA HIS A 60 21.23 25.08 7.47
C HIS A 60 20.11 24.34 8.21
N ASN A 61 19.01 23.98 7.54
CA ASN A 61 17.77 23.53 8.20
C ASN A 61 17.31 22.12 7.79
N ARG A 62 17.96 21.45 6.84
CA ARG A 62 17.58 20.09 6.45
C ARG A 62 17.66 19.15 7.65
N ARG A 63 16.63 18.32 7.82
CA ARG A 63 16.68 17.23 8.81
C ARG A 63 17.73 16.21 8.41
N ASP A 64 18.47 15.74 9.40
CA ASP A 64 19.34 14.58 9.28
C ASP A 64 18.50 13.31 9.15
N LEU A 65 18.57 12.67 7.98
CA LEU A 65 17.78 11.49 7.63
C LEU A 65 18.72 10.42 7.07
N PRO A 66 18.54 9.13 7.42
CA PRO A 66 19.50 8.08 7.04
C PRO A 66 19.74 7.91 5.53
N TRP A 67 18.77 8.30 4.71
CA TRP A 67 18.87 8.25 3.24
C TRP A 67 19.41 9.54 2.60
N ARG A 68 19.60 10.60 3.38
CA ARG A 68 20.28 11.84 2.96
C ARG A 68 21.78 11.74 3.26
N MET A 69 22.40 10.66 2.82
CA MET A 69 23.86 10.53 2.91
C MET A 69 24.49 11.70 2.16
N ALA A 70 25.46 12.37 2.79
CA ALA A 70 26.23 13.41 2.12
C ALA A 70 26.83 12.79 0.84
N ALA A 71 26.61 13.46 -0.30
CA ALA A 71 27.37 13.10 -1.49
C ALA A 71 28.86 13.35 -1.16
N PRO A 72 29.75 12.39 -1.42
CA PRO A 72 31.19 12.65 -1.40
C PRO A 72 31.52 13.79 -2.37
N ASP A 73 32.74 14.32 -2.29
CA ASP A 73 33.23 15.24 -3.32
C ASP A 73 33.01 14.56 -4.70
N PRO A 74 32.41 15.24 -5.70
CA PRO A 74 32.23 14.68 -7.04
C PRO A 74 33.53 14.16 -7.69
N LEU A 75 34.69 14.65 -7.23
CA LEU A 75 36.02 14.20 -7.65
C LEU A 75 36.48 12.92 -6.94
N GLU A 76 35.86 12.57 -5.81
CA GLU A 76 36.20 11.41 -4.97
C GLU A 76 35.14 10.29 -5.06
N GLU A 77 33.91 10.59 -5.49
CA GLU A 77 32.83 9.60 -5.62
C GLU A 77 33.10 8.63 -6.78
N ASN A 78 33.32 7.36 -6.44
CA ASN A 78 33.44 6.29 -7.45
C ASN A 78 32.05 5.78 -7.90
N GLY A 79 32.03 5.01 -9.00
CA GLY A 79 30.78 4.49 -9.57
C GLY A 79 29.96 3.64 -8.60
N GLU A 80 30.61 2.83 -7.76
CA GLU A 80 29.92 1.94 -6.80
C GLU A 80 29.24 2.71 -5.66
N GLU A 81 29.89 3.76 -5.15
CA GLU A 81 29.31 4.63 -4.13
C GLU A 81 28.08 5.38 -4.65
N LYS A 82 28.15 5.85 -5.89
CA LYS A 82 27.03 6.50 -6.57
C LYS A 82 25.85 5.56 -6.77
N GLU A 83 26.09 4.31 -7.16
CA GLU A 83 25.05 3.28 -7.25
C GLU A 83 24.43 2.96 -5.89
N LYS A 84 25.25 2.87 -4.83
CA LYS A 84 24.78 2.64 -3.47
C LYS A 84 23.91 3.79 -2.97
N ARG A 85 24.28 5.04 -3.29
CA ARG A 85 23.49 6.23 -3.00
C ARG A 85 22.18 6.22 -3.79
N ALA A 86 22.20 5.93 -5.09
CA ALA A 86 21.02 5.79 -5.93
C ALA A 86 20.06 4.71 -5.42
N TYR A 87 20.59 3.56 -5.00
CA TYR A 87 19.83 2.49 -4.38
C TYR A 87 19.18 2.94 -3.05
N GLY A 88 19.94 3.61 -2.17
CA GLY A 88 19.42 4.17 -0.93
C GLY A 88 18.27 5.16 -1.16
N VAL A 89 18.45 6.10 -2.10
CA VAL A 89 17.41 7.05 -2.51
C VAL A 89 16.18 6.32 -3.05
N TRP A 90 16.38 5.32 -3.92
CA TRP A 90 15.25 4.56 -4.47
C TRP A 90 14.44 3.86 -3.37
N VAL A 91 15.11 3.17 -2.45
CA VAL A 91 14.47 2.50 -1.30
C VAL A 91 13.70 3.50 -0.45
N SER A 92 14.31 4.64 -0.08
CA SER A 92 13.66 5.65 0.76
C SER A 92 12.45 6.27 0.06
N GLU A 93 12.57 6.64 -1.22
CA GLU A 93 11.47 7.24 -1.98
C GLU A 93 10.29 6.28 -2.10
N VAL A 94 10.55 4.99 -2.33
CA VAL A 94 9.48 3.99 -2.36
C VAL A 94 8.85 3.82 -0.97
N MET A 95 9.63 3.79 0.11
CA MET A 95 9.08 3.72 1.48
C MET A 95 8.24 4.94 1.85
N LEU A 96 8.67 6.15 1.47
CA LEU A 96 8.02 7.43 1.80
C LEU A 96 6.70 7.65 1.06
N GLN A 97 6.39 6.89 0.01
CA GLN A 97 5.09 6.95 -0.66
C GLN A 97 3.95 6.69 0.35
N GLN A 98 3.17 7.73 0.64
CA GLN A 98 2.05 7.67 1.58
C GLN A 98 2.40 7.18 3.00
N THR A 99 3.68 7.29 3.40
CA THR A 99 4.17 6.89 4.73
C THR A 99 4.94 8.06 5.36
N ARG A 100 4.80 8.25 6.67
CA ARG A 100 5.46 9.36 7.38
C ARG A 100 6.94 9.08 7.56
N VAL A 101 7.77 10.12 7.44
CA VAL A 101 9.24 10.07 7.64
C VAL A 101 9.63 9.32 8.90
N GLN A 102 9.04 9.68 10.06
CA GLN A 102 9.39 9.06 11.34
C GLN A 102 9.19 7.54 11.36
N THR A 103 8.16 7.04 10.68
CA THR A 103 7.92 5.61 10.55
C THR A 103 8.95 4.96 9.62
N VAL A 104 9.35 5.64 8.55
CA VAL A 104 10.27 5.07 7.55
C VAL A 104 11.68 4.89 8.10
N ILE A 105 12.15 5.74 9.02
CA ILE A 105 13.52 5.67 9.58
C ILE A 105 13.90 4.26 10.03
N ASP A 106 13.10 3.64 10.89
CA ASP A 106 13.40 2.30 11.43
C ASP A 106 13.34 1.20 10.37
N TYR A 107 12.45 1.35 9.38
CA TYR A 107 12.35 0.38 8.29
C TYR A 107 13.51 0.50 7.31
N TYR A 108 13.88 1.72 6.96
CA TYR A 108 15.01 2.00 6.09
C TYR A 108 16.31 1.47 6.71
N ASN A 109 16.57 1.77 8.00
CA ASN A 109 17.78 1.31 8.68
C ASN A 109 17.86 -0.22 8.70
N ARG A 110 16.78 -0.93 9.06
CA ARG A 110 16.76 -2.40 9.03
C ARG A 110 16.91 -2.96 7.61
N TRP A 111 16.29 -2.31 6.62
CA TRP A 111 16.36 -2.71 5.23
C TRP A 111 17.80 -2.58 4.71
N MET A 112 18.43 -1.42 4.90
CA MET A 112 19.78 -1.15 4.43
C MET A 112 20.84 -1.96 5.20
N LEU A 113 20.57 -2.33 6.47
CA LEU A 113 21.42 -3.26 7.21
C LEU A 113 21.41 -4.66 6.58
N LYS A 114 20.24 -5.12 6.12
CA LYS A 114 20.08 -6.46 5.55
C LYS A 114 20.49 -6.52 4.07
N TRP A 115 20.10 -5.52 3.30
CA TRP A 115 20.38 -5.39 1.87
C TRP A 115 21.03 -4.04 1.62
N PRO A 116 22.36 -3.92 1.85
CA PRO A 116 23.07 -2.65 1.72
C PRO A 116 23.26 -2.19 0.27
N THR A 117 23.14 -3.10 -0.71
CA THR A 117 23.28 -2.80 -2.13
C THR A 117 22.16 -3.43 -2.97
N LEU A 118 22.03 -2.97 -4.21
CA LEU A 118 21.10 -3.52 -5.19
C LEU A 118 21.28 -5.04 -5.38
N GLN A 119 22.52 -5.51 -5.44
CA GLN A 119 22.88 -6.92 -5.61
C GLN A 119 22.35 -7.76 -4.44
N HIS A 120 22.52 -7.29 -3.21
CA HIS A 120 21.99 -7.98 -2.03
C HIS A 120 20.47 -8.12 -2.08
N LEU A 121 19.75 -7.06 -2.49
CA LEU A 121 18.30 -7.14 -2.65
C LEU A 121 17.88 -8.09 -3.77
N ALA A 122 18.56 -8.05 -4.92
CA ALA A 122 18.28 -8.97 -6.02
C ALA A 122 18.51 -10.45 -5.63
N GLN A 123 19.46 -10.68 -4.72
CA GLN A 123 19.83 -11.99 -4.16
C GLN A 123 19.07 -12.38 -2.89
N ALA A 124 18.17 -11.54 -2.36
CA ALA A 124 17.31 -11.77 -1.18
C ALA A 124 16.36 -12.97 -1.29
N SER A 125 16.65 -13.88 -2.20
CA SER A 125 15.85 -15.01 -2.60
C SER A 125 16.70 -16.28 -2.80
N LEU A 126 18.03 -16.24 -2.56
CA LEU A 126 18.90 -17.41 -2.71
C LEU A 126 19.04 -18.24 -1.43
N GLU A 127 18.67 -17.72 -0.27
CA GLU A 127 18.67 -18.49 0.98
C GLU A 127 17.41 -19.35 1.11
N VAL A 128 17.22 -20.26 0.14
CA VAL A 128 16.22 -21.31 0.22
C VAL A 128 16.88 -22.53 0.85
N PHE A 129 16.50 -22.77 2.09
CA PHE A 129 16.49 -24.05 2.80
C PHE A 129 16.62 -25.25 1.84
N LEU A 130 17.81 -25.85 1.80
CA LEU A 130 18.03 -27.18 1.24
C LEU A 130 17.14 -28.16 2.00
N ASN A 131 15.90 -28.38 1.54
CA ASN A 131 15.06 -29.59 1.72
C ASN A 131 13.57 -29.26 1.51
N THR A 132 13.13 -29.02 0.27
CA THR A 132 11.92 -29.62 -0.34
C THR A 132 11.66 -29.04 -1.75
N ASN A 133 11.52 -29.92 -2.75
CA ASN A 133 11.20 -29.65 -4.16
C ASN A 133 9.66 -29.48 -4.36
N PRO A 134 9.10 -28.94 -5.48
CA PRO A 134 9.76 -28.47 -6.72
C PRO A 134 9.33 -27.08 -7.27
N MET A 135 10.25 -26.46 -8.01
CA MET A 135 10.24 -25.34 -8.98
C MET A 135 9.07 -24.33 -9.14
N SER A 136 7.79 -24.61 -8.85
CA SER A 136 6.73 -23.57 -8.88
C SER A 136 6.54 -22.86 -7.52
N VAL A 137 7.09 -23.43 -6.45
CA VAL A 137 7.09 -22.84 -5.09
C VAL A 137 8.23 -21.83 -4.87
N LEU A 138 9.23 -21.81 -5.75
CA LEU A 138 10.36 -20.87 -5.63
C LEU A 138 9.88 -19.41 -5.73
N ASP A 139 8.99 -19.08 -6.69
CA ASP A 139 8.41 -17.73 -6.81
C ASP A 139 7.52 -17.32 -5.62
N VAL A 140 6.92 -18.31 -4.95
CA VAL A 140 6.09 -18.11 -3.76
C VAL A 140 6.95 -17.82 -2.52
N TRP A 141 8.09 -18.50 -2.38
CA TRP A 141 9.02 -18.30 -1.27
C TRP A 141 9.85 -17.02 -1.40
N PHE A 142 10.21 -16.62 -2.62
CA PHE A 142 11.01 -15.40 -2.88
C PHE A 142 10.39 -14.12 -2.32
N ARG A 143 9.06 -14.07 -2.17
CA ARG A 143 8.33 -12.86 -1.73
C ARG A 143 8.19 -12.77 -0.22
N LEU A 144 8.50 -13.84 0.53
CA LEU A 144 8.23 -13.88 1.97
C LEU A 144 9.18 -12.98 2.76
N GLU A 145 10.48 -13.07 2.53
CA GLU A 145 11.48 -12.32 3.29
C GLU A 145 11.36 -10.80 3.07
N VAL A 146 11.16 -10.37 1.82
CA VAL A 146 10.90 -8.96 1.48
C VAL A 146 9.60 -8.46 2.11
N ASN A 147 8.53 -9.26 2.08
CA ASN A 147 7.27 -8.90 2.72
C ASN A 147 7.39 -8.82 4.24
N GLU A 148 8.24 -9.65 4.86
CA GLU A 148 8.53 -9.60 6.30
C GLU A 148 9.24 -8.32 6.68
N MET A 149 10.27 -7.92 5.93
CA MET A 149 10.96 -6.64 6.17
C MET A 149 10.05 -5.43 5.94
N TRP A 150 9.07 -5.55 5.05
CA TRP A 150 8.07 -4.51 4.75
C TRP A 150 6.83 -4.54 5.68
N ALA A 151 6.72 -5.56 6.54
CA ALA A 151 5.52 -5.79 7.31
C ALA A 151 5.20 -4.62 8.24
N GLY A 152 4.02 -4.01 8.06
CA GLY A 152 3.59 -2.84 8.81
C GLY A 152 3.67 -1.51 8.07
N LEU A 153 4.44 -1.40 6.98
CA LEU A 153 4.48 -0.18 6.14
C LEU A 153 3.25 0.00 5.26
N GLY A 154 2.52 -1.08 4.98
CA GLY A 154 1.40 -1.07 4.04
C GLY A 154 1.84 -0.90 2.58
N TYR A 155 0.87 -1.00 1.66
CA TYR A 155 1.12 -0.93 0.21
C TYR A 155 2.22 -1.90 -0.27
N TYR A 156 2.11 -3.17 0.11
CA TYR A 156 3.13 -4.23 -0.10
C TYR A 156 3.55 -4.45 -1.56
N ARG A 157 2.72 -4.04 -2.53
CA ARG A 157 3.10 -4.03 -3.94
C ARG A 157 4.37 -3.19 -4.20
N ARG A 158 4.63 -2.17 -3.39
CA ARG A 158 5.87 -1.36 -3.44
C ARG A 158 7.12 -2.19 -3.20
N ALA A 159 7.12 -3.01 -2.14
CA ALA A 159 8.24 -3.91 -1.82
C ALA A 159 8.48 -4.93 -2.92
N ARG A 160 7.39 -5.47 -3.48
CA ARG A 160 7.44 -6.38 -4.63
C ARG A 160 8.13 -5.73 -5.83
N PHE A 161 7.73 -4.52 -6.19
CA PHE A 161 8.34 -3.82 -7.32
C PHE A 161 9.79 -3.40 -7.07
N LEU A 162 10.18 -3.10 -5.83
CA LEU A 162 11.60 -2.92 -5.49
C LEU A 162 12.42 -4.18 -5.83
N LEU A 163 11.95 -5.36 -5.41
CA LEU A 163 12.62 -6.63 -5.70
C LEU A 163 12.64 -6.94 -7.21
N GLU A 164 11.51 -6.82 -7.90
CA GLU A 164 11.40 -7.06 -9.34
C GLU A 164 12.29 -6.09 -10.14
N GLY A 165 12.30 -4.81 -9.76
CA GLY A 165 13.15 -3.80 -10.38
C GLY A 165 14.63 -4.08 -10.13
N ALA A 166 15.01 -4.49 -8.92
CA ALA A 166 16.40 -4.82 -8.60
C ALA A 166 16.89 -6.01 -9.42
N LYS A 167 16.07 -7.07 -9.52
CA LYS A 167 16.37 -8.23 -10.38
C LYS A 167 16.49 -7.84 -11.85
N LYS A 168 15.62 -6.96 -12.35
CA LYS A 168 15.67 -6.46 -13.72
C LYS A 168 16.98 -5.72 -14.01
N ILE A 169 17.36 -4.77 -13.16
CA ILE A 169 18.58 -3.98 -13.33
C ILE A 169 19.82 -4.89 -13.35
N ILE A 170 19.89 -5.85 -12.42
CA ILE A 170 21.00 -6.83 -12.38
C ILE A 170 21.02 -7.72 -13.62
N ALA A 171 19.87 -8.13 -14.14
CA ALA A 171 19.77 -8.97 -15.33
C ALA A 171 20.17 -8.23 -16.62
N GLU A 172 19.93 -6.92 -16.71
CA GLU A 172 20.34 -6.09 -17.84
C GLU A 172 21.87 -5.86 -17.86
N GLY A 173 22.52 -5.82 -16.70
CA GLY A 173 23.99 -5.79 -16.59
C GLY A 173 24.64 -4.44 -16.94
N GLU A 174 23.85 -3.41 -17.23
CA GLU A 174 24.31 -2.07 -17.64
C GLU A 174 24.63 -1.14 -16.44
N GLY A 175 24.58 -1.66 -15.21
CA GLY A 175 24.70 -0.87 -13.98
C GLY A 175 23.38 -0.19 -13.58
N PHE A 176 23.41 0.63 -12.53
CA PHE A 176 22.20 1.31 -12.04
C PHE A 176 21.74 2.40 -13.05
N PRO A 177 20.46 2.40 -13.50
CA PRO A 177 19.96 3.39 -14.45
C PRO A 177 20.10 4.82 -13.94
N ASN A 178 20.75 5.67 -14.71
CA ASN A 178 21.18 7.02 -14.28
C ASN A 178 20.40 8.17 -14.93
N THR A 179 19.40 7.87 -15.76
CA THR A 179 18.55 8.87 -16.42
C THR A 179 17.08 8.63 -16.13
N VAL A 180 16.25 9.68 -16.14
CA VAL A 180 14.79 9.55 -15.96
C VAL A 180 14.17 8.58 -16.98
N SER A 181 14.63 8.62 -18.23
CA SER A 181 14.11 7.78 -19.31
C SER A 181 14.43 6.29 -19.11
N SER A 182 15.61 5.96 -18.58
CA SER A 182 16.00 4.58 -18.25
C SER A 182 15.33 4.10 -16.96
N LEU A 183 15.29 4.94 -15.92
CA LEU A 183 14.65 4.66 -14.64
C LEU A 183 13.16 4.32 -14.78
N ARG A 184 12.42 5.03 -15.65
CA ARG A 184 11.00 4.76 -15.94
C ARG A 184 10.72 3.37 -16.52
N LYS A 185 11.73 2.71 -17.10
CA LYS A 185 11.58 1.35 -17.63
C LYS A 185 11.60 0.30 -16.52
N VAL A 186 12.03 0.66 -15.31
CA VAL A 186 12.10 -0.26 -14.17
C VAL A 186 10.72 -0.40 -13.52
N PRO A 187 10.23 -1.64 -13.27
CA PRO A 187 8.95 -1.88 -12.63
C PRO A 187 8.78 -1.09 -11.32
N GLY A 188 7.65 -0.38 -11.20
CA GLY A 188 7.30 0.41 -10.01
C GLY A 188 8.00 1.76 -9.87
N ILE A 189 8.90 2.13 -10.79
CA ILE A 189 9.45 3.49 -10.85
C ILE A 189 8.57 4.37 -11.74
N GLY A 190 7.79 5.26 -11.12
CA GLY A 190 7.01 6.28 -11.81
C GLY A 190 7.77 7.60 -11.98
N ASP A 191 7.14 8.60 -12.60
CA ASP A 191 7.72 9.92 -12.89
C ASP A 191 8.38 10.59 -11.68
N TYR A 192 7.69 10.57 -10.54
CA TYR A 192 8.19 11.13 -9.29
C TYR A 192 9.49 10.43 -8.85
N THR A 193 9.45 9.10 -8.73
CA THR A 193 10.60 8.31 -8.25
C THR A 193 11.78 8.38 -9.21
N ALA A 194 11.52 8.35 -10.53
CA ALA A 194 12.57 8.52 -11.54
C ALA A 194 13.26 9.88 -11.41
N GLY A 195 12.48 10.97 -11.32
CA GLY A 195 13.04 12.31 -11.14
C GLY A 195 13.80 12.47 -9.82
N ALA A 196 13.29 11.88 -8.73
CA ALA A 196 13.94 11.93 -7.42
C ALA A 196 15.31 11.23 -7.48
N ILE A 197 15.37 10.00 -7.98
CA ILE A 197 16.65 9.27 -8.11
C ILE A 197 17.61 10.01 -9.04
N ALA A 198 17.14 10.40 -10.24
CA ALA A 198 17.97 11.05 -11.24
C ALA A 198 18.56 12.38 -10.76
N SER A 199 17.75 13.23 -10.11
CA SER A 199 18.22 14.52 -9.60
C SER A 199 19.09 14.40 -8.35
N ILE A 200 18.73 13.52 -7.41
CA ILE A 200 19.43 13.39 -6.12
C ILE A 200 20.74 12.61 -6.29
N ALA A 201 20.74 11.49 -7.01
CA ALA A 201 21.90 10.62 -7.14
C ALA A 201 22.75 10.93 -8.37
N PHE A 202 22.14 11.39 -9.47
CA PHE A 202 22.82 11.54 -10.76
C PHE A 202 22.94 12.99 -11.26
N ASN A 203 22.46 13.98 -10.49
CA ASN A 203 22.45 15.39 -10.85
C ASN A 203 21.75 15.70 -12.18
N GLU A 204 20.79 14.87 -12.61
CA GLU A 204 19.97 15.21 -13.77
C GLU A 204 19.07 16.41 -13.44
N VAL A 205 19.06 17.42 -14.30
CA VAL A 205 18.29 18.66 -14.11
C VAL A 205 16.82 18.41 -14.47
N VAL A 206 16.11 17.77 -13.54
CA VAL A 206 14.69 17.41 -13.71
C VAL A 206 13.85 17.75 -12.47
N PRO A 207 12.59 18.17 -12.67
CA PRO A 207 11.73 18.52 -11.55
C PRO A 207 11.12 17.28 -10.90
N VAL A 208 10.94 17.36 -9.59
CA VAL A 208 10.23 16.37 -8.78
C VAL A 208 9.03 17.01 -8.11
N VAL A 209 7.85 16.41 -8.26
CA VAL A 209 6.58 17.00 -7.80
C VAL A 209 5.82 15.99 -6.94
N ASP A 210 5.78 16.22 -5.63
CA ASP A 210 4.90 15.53 -4.67
C ASP A 210 3.83 16.46 -4.11
N GLY A 211 3.03 15.97 -3.17
CA GLY A 211 2.00 16.79 -2.50
C GLY A 211 2.55 17.98 -1.70
N ASN A 212 3.83 17.93 -1.29
CA ASN A 212 4.50 19.05 -0.62
C ASN A 212 4.88 20.13 -1.64
N VAL A 213 5.56 19.75 -2.72
CA VAL A 213 5.98 20.64 -3.80
C VAL A 213 4.77 21.30 -4.46
N VAL A 214 3.73 20.53 -4.81
CA VAL A 214 2.47 21.07 -5.36
C VAL A 214 1.92 22.19 -4.47
N ARG A 215 1.87 21.96 -3.15
CA ARG A 215 1.33 22.94 -2.20
C ARG A 215 2.20 24.18 -2.11
N VAL A 216 3.53 24.02 -2.09
CA VAL A 216 4.49 25.14 -2.08
C VAL A 216 4.31 25.97 -3.35
N LEU A 217 4.33 25.36 -4.52
CA LEU A 217 4.22 26.04 -5.80
C LEU A 217 2.86 26.74 -5.96
N ALA A 218 1.77 26.07 -5.58
CA ALA A 218 0.43 26.66 -5.59
C ALA A 218 0.35 27.91 -4.71
N ARG A 219 1.00 27.92 -3.55
CA ARG A 219 1.04 29.10 -2.67
C ARG A 219 1.98 30.19 -3.19
N LEU A 220 3.14 29.83 -3.72
CA LEU A 220 4.09 30.77 -4.31
C LEU A 220 3.43 31.60 -5.41
N LYS A 221 2.56 31.00 -6.22
CA LYS A 221 1.89 31.66 -7.35
C LYS A 221 0.39 31.89 -7.17
N ALA A 222 -0.15 31.66 -5.97
CA ALA A 222 -1.59 31.78 -5.68
C ALA A 222 -2.49 31.04 -6.69
N ILE A 223 -2.10 29.81 -7.05
CA ILE A 223 -2.83 28.94 -7.97
C ILE A 223 -3.85 28.13 -7.18
N SER A 224 -5.14 28.34 -7.44
CA SER A 224 -6.23 27.63 -6.76
C SER A 224 -6.34 26.16 -7.18
N ALA A 225 -6.02 25.87 -8.45
CA ALA A 225 -5.95 24.51 -8.97
C ALA A 225 -4.85 23.71 -8.25
N ASN A 226 -4.87 22.39 -8.40
CA ASN A 226 -3.76 21.54 -7.98
C ASN A 226 -2.78 21.43 -9.17
N PRO A 227 -1.68 22.21 -9.21
CA PRO A 227 -0.72 22.16 -10.31
C PRO A 227 0.09 20.88 -10.20
N LYS A 228 -0.49 19.75 -10.61
CA LYS A 228 0.24 18.49 -10.80
C LYS A 228 1.21 18.57 -11.98
N ASP A 229 1.11 19.64 -12.77
CA ASP A 229 2.00 19.88 -13.89
C ASP A 229 3.43 20.14 -13.41
N ARG A 230 4.37 19.46 -14.06
CA ARG A 230 5.80 19.55 -13.81
C ARG A 230 6.40 20.82 -14.39
N LYS A 231 5.74 21.50 -15.34
CA LYS A 231 6.24 22.72 -15.98
C LYS A 231 6.64 23.80 -14.97
N LEU A 232 5.81 24.04 -13.95
CA LEU A 232 6.10 25.06 -12.94
C LEU A 232 7.30 24.71 -12.05
N ALA A 233 7.43 23.43 -11.71
CA ALA A 233 8.60 22.95 -10.97
C ALA A 233 9.87 23.00 -11.85
N ALA A 234 9.74 22.72 -13.15
CA ALA A 234 10.85 22.71 -14.11
C ALA A 234 11.55 24.08 -14.20
N GLN A 235 10.78 25.18 -14.16
CA GLN A 235 11.32 26.54 -14.15
C GLN A 235 12.24 26.79 -12.94
N LEU A 236 11.97 26.16 -11.79
CA LEU A 236 12.76 26.38 -10.58
C LEU A 236 13.99 25.48 -10.48
N VAL A 237 14.06 24.33 -11.15
CA VAL A 237 15.16 23.35 -10.97
C VAL A 237 16.52 24.02 -11.13
N ASP A 238 17.38 23.86 -10.13
CA ASP A 238 18.71 24.45 -10.15
C ASP A 238 19.62 23.65 -11.09
N PRO A 239 20.32 24.29 -12.05
CA PRO A 239 21.20 23.58 -12.98
C PRO A 239 22.43 22.93 -12.32
N CYS A 240 22.84 23.42 -11.15
CA CYS A 240 24.05 22.96 -10.46
C CYS A 240 23.74 21.98 -9.32
N ARG A 241 22.63 22.20 -8.62
CA ARG A 241 22.18 21.43 -7.44
C ARG A 241 20.73 20.96 -7.58
N PRO A 242 20.36 20.24 -8.65
CA PRO A 242 18.96 19.87 -8.91
C PRO A 242 18.37 18.99 -7.81
N GLY A 243 19.15 18.03 -7.28
CA GLY A 243 18.75 17.17 -6.17
C GLY A 243 18.45 17.94 -4.89
N ASP A 244 19.35 18.82 -4.48
CA ASP A 244 19.17 19.64 -3.27
C ASP A 244 18.00 20.59 -3.40
N LEU A 245 17.80 21.21 -4.58
CA LEU A 245 16.65 22.07 -4.77
C LEU A 245 15.33 21.28 -4.68
N ASN A 246 15.24 20.14 -5.36
CA ASN A 246 14.05 19.27 -5.27
C ASN A 246 13.77 18.88 -3.81
N GLN A 247 14.81 18.46 -3.06
CA GLN A 247 14.67 18.13 -1.65
C GLN A 247 14.32 19.34 -0.79
N SER A 248 14.83 20.54 -1.09
CA SER A 248 14.52 21.78 -0.37
C SER A 248 13.04 22.15 -0.50
N LEU A 249 12.43 21.98 -1.69
CA LEU A 249 11.01 22.23 -1.92
C LEU A 249 10.14 21.23 -1.13
N MET A 250 10.53 19.95 -1.11
CA MET A 250 9.86 18.94 -0.29
C MET A 250 9.98 19.26 1.20
N GLU A 251 11.18 19.62 1.67
CA GLU A 251 11.47 19.93 3.06
C GLU A 251 10.71 21.17 3.53
N LEU A 252 10.69 22.22 2.70
CA LEU A 252 9.93 23.44 2.96
C LEU A 252 8.45 23.12 3.12
N GLY A 253 7.88 22.33 2.19
CA GLY A 253 6.49 21.90 2.29
C GLY A 253 6.24 21.08 3.56
N ALA A 254 7.15 20.17 3.92
CA ALA A 254 7.00 19.29 5.07
C ALA A 254 7.10 20.02 6.42
N THR A 255 7.94 21.04 6.53
CA THR A 255 8.35 21.61 7.83
C THR A 255 7.87 23.05 8.05
N VAL A 256 7.77 23.87 6.99
CA VAL A 256 7.43 25.30 7.09
C VAL A 256 6.08 25.58 6.45
N CYS A 257 5.93 25.26 5.17
CA CYS A 257 4.73 25.51 4.38
C CYS A 257 3.71 24.35 4.56
N THR A 258 3.33 24.08 5.81
CA THR A 258 2.49 22.93 6.17
C THR A 258 1.03 23.09 5.71
N PRO A 259 0.23 22.01 5.62
CA PRO A 259 -1.15 22.09 5.12
C PRO A 259 -2.07 23.03 5.91
N SER A 260 -1.95 23.04 7.24
CA SER A 260 -2.91 23.73 8.12
C SER A 260 -2.35 24.98 8.79
N THR A 261 -1.08 25.00 9.16
CA THR A 261 -0.47 26.08 9.95
C THR A 261 0.90 26.44 9.36
N PRO A 262 0.96 27.02 8.16
CA PRO A 262 2.23 27.38 7.54
C PRO A 262 2.93 28.50 8.32
N ASN A 263 4.22 28.34 8.59
CA ASN A 263 5.02 29.35 9.30
C ASN A 263 5.60 30.39 8.32
N CYS A 264 4.72 31.19 7.73
CA CYS A 264 5.08 32.14 6.67
C CYS A 264 6.09 33.21 7.08
N SER A 265 6.15 33.59 8.37
CA SER A 265 7.13 34.56 8.88
C SER A 265 8.57 34.02 8.86
N SER A 266 8.74 32.71 9.04
CA SER A 266 10.05 32.04 8.96
C SER A 266 10.38 31.47 7.59
N CYS A 267 9.48 31.60 6.61
CA CYS A 267 9.66 30.99 5.30
C CYS A 267 10.72 31.74 4.48
N PRO A 268 11.77 31.06 3.98
CA PRO A 268 12.89 31.69 3.28
C PRO A 268 12.47 32.36 1.97
N VAL A 269 11.36 31.93 1.38
CA VAL A 269 10.80 32.47 0.12
C VAL A 269 9.49 33.22 0.32
N SER A 270 9.24 33.71 1.53
CA SER A 270 8.01 34.43 1.86
C SER A 270 7.84 35.72 1.05
N SER A 271 8.94 36.42 0.72
CA SER A 271 8.94 37.63 -0.11
C SER A 271 8.47 37.38 -1.54
N GLN A 272 8.64 36.17 -2.07
CA GLN A 272 8.23 35.78 -3.41
C GLN A 272 6.87 35.05 -3.42
N CYS A 273 6.20 34.94 -2.27
CA CYS A 273 4.98 34.16 -2.14
C CYS A 273 3.72 35.02 -2.39
N SER A 274 3.09 34.84 -3.56
CA SER A 274 1.87 35.56 -3.93
C SER A 274 0.73 35.31 -2.96
N ALA A 275 0.49 34.07 -2.51
CA ALA A 275 -0.59 33.79 -1.56
C ALA A 275 -0.37 34.51 -0.20
N PHE A 276 0.88 34.64 0.24
CA PHE A 276 1.19 35.37 1.46
C PHE A 276 1.04 36.88 1.29
N SER A 277 1.47 37.42 0.14
CA SER A 277 1.27 38.82 -0.22
C SER A 277 -0.21 39.20 -0.28
N ILE A 278 -1.06 38.34 -0.85
CA ILE A 278 -2.53 38.52 -0.87
C ILE A 278 -3.09 38.48 0.55
N SER A 279 -2.70 37.48 1.35
CA SER A 279 -3.19 37.34 2.73
C SER A 279 -2.82 38.50 3.65
N LYS A 280 -1.71 39.21 3.38
CA LYS A 280 -1.35 40.45 4.09
C LYS A 280 -2.22 41.65 3.70
N LYS A 281 -2.80 41.65 2.50
CA LYS A 281 -3.64 42.75 1.98
C LYS A 281 -5.12 42.52 2.26
N ASP A 282 -5.55 41.28 2.32
CA ASP A 282 -6.94 40.86 2.54
C ASP A 282 -6.98 39.71 3.56
N GLU A 283 -7.42 40.03 4.79
CA GLU A 283 -7.53 39.06 5.88
C GLU A 283 -8.55 37.94 5.61
N SER A 284 -9.47 38.13 4.65
CA SER A 284 -10.42 37.10 4.25
C SER A 284 -9.79 35.98 3.41
N VAL A 285 -8.62 36.22 2.82
CA VAL A 285 -7.90 35.25 2.00
C VAL A 285 -6.68 34.72 2.75
N LEU A 286 -6.74 33.45 3.16
CA LEU A 286 -5.63 32.80 3.84
C LEU A 286 -4.71 32.08 2.85
N VAL A 287 -3.41 31.99 3.17
CA VAL A 287 -2.44 31.15 2.42
C VAL A 287 -2.92 29.70 2.30
N THR A 288 -3.67 29.21 3.29
CA THR A 288 -4.25 27.86 3.32
C THR A 288 -5.43 27.65 2.35
N HIS A 289 -5.92 28.70 1.69
CA HIS A 289 -6.90 28.57 0.60
C HIS A 289 -6.25 28.02 -0.68
N TYR A 290 -4.91 28.02 -0.76
CA TYR A 290 -4.14 27.51 -1.89
C TYR A 290 -3.34 26.24 -1.52
N PRO A 291 -3.40 25.17 -2.34
CA PRO A 291 -4.41 24.93 -3.37
C PRO A 291 -5.78 24.60 -2.75
N THR A 292 -6.85 24.71 -3.55
CA THR A 292 -8.20 24.35 -3.09
C THR A 292 -8.24 22.89 -2.64
N LYS A 293 -8.83 22.65 -1.46
CA LYS A 293 -8.98 21.29 -0.92
C LYS A 293 -9.92 20.49 -1.81
N VAL A 294 -9.42 19.39 -2.36
CA VAL A 294 -10.23 18.42 -3.09
C VAL A 294 -11.02 17.58 -2.08
N GLU A 295 -12.34 17.50 -2.24
CA GLU A 295 -13.16 16.59 -1.46
C GLU A 295 -12.78 15.14 -1.75
N LYS A 296 -12.52 14.35 -0.72
CA LYS A 296 -12.16 12.94 -0.86
C LYS A 296 -13.40 12.10 -1.12
N VAL A 297 -13.31 11.19 -2.09
CA VAL A 297 -14.34 10.17 -2.34
C VAL A 297 -14.58 9.36 -1.05
N LYS A 298 -15.85 9.14 -0.72
CA LYS A 298 -16.23 8.34 0.45
C LYS A 298 -15.73 6.90 0.31
N GLN A 299 -15.24 6.34 1.40
CA GLN A 299 -14.74 4.97 1.44
C GLN A 299 -15.89 3.97 1.30
N ARG A 300 -15.67 2.87 0.58
CA ARG A 300 -16.66 1.78 0.49
C ARG A 300 -16.64 0.96 1.78
N HIS A 301 -17.82 0.49 2.20
CA HIS A 301 -17.97 -0.32 3.41
C HIS A 301 -17.95 -1.80 3.05
N GLU A 302 -17.10 -2.57 3.71
CA GLU A 302 -16.98 -4.02 3.51
C GLU A 302 -17.04 -4.75 4.86
N PHE A 303 -17.38 -6.03 4.84
CA PHE A 303 -17.54 -6.86 6.03
C PHE A 303 -16.75 -8.17 5.85
N SER A 304 -16.07 -8.63 6.89
CA SER A 304 -15.30 -9.88 6.87
C SER A 304 -15.46 -10.63 8.18
N ALA A 305 -15.72 -11.95 8.11
CA ALA A 305 -15.64 -12.84 9.25
C ALA A 305 -14.30 -13.58 9.22
N VAL A 306 -13.52 -13.42 10.29
CA VAL A 306 -12.22 -14.06 10.50
C VAL A 306 -12.38 -15.14 11.57
N CYS A 307 -11.87 -16.33 11.27
CA CYS A 307 -11.84 -17.48 12.16
C CYS A 307 -10.40 -17.83 12.51
N VAL A 308 -10.01 -17.56 13.74
CA VAL A 308 -8.71 -17.98 14.27
C VAL A 308 -8.82 -19.44 14.63
N VAL A 309 -8.18 -20.28 13.82
CA VAL A 309 -8.14 -21.73 14.02
C VAL A 309 -6.88 -22.08 14.79
N GLU A 310 -7.06 -22.61 15.99
CA GLU A 310 -5.99 -23.07 16.87
C GLU A 310 -6.08 -24.58 17.09
N ILE A 311 -4.93 -25.24 16.95
CA ILE A 311 -4.77 -26.69 17.02
C ILE A 311 -3.95 -27.01 18.26
N LEU A 312 -4.57 -27.69 19.22
CA LEU A 312 -3.87 -28.20 20.39
C LEU A 312 -3.29 -29.57 20.07
N GLY A 313 -1.96 -29.67 20.05
CA GLY A 313 -1.25 -30.93 19.87
C GLY A 313 -1.65 -31.98 20.91
N ARG A 314 -1.52 -33.27 20.55
CA ARG A 314 -1.58 -34.34 21.56
C ARG A 314 -0.34 -34.21 22.43
N ARG A 315 -0.54 -34.12 23.76
CA ARG A 315 0.55 -34.32 24.73
C ARG A 315 1.15 -35.70 24.50
N ASP A 316 2.37 -35.76 24.00
CA ASP A 316 3.18 -36.97 24.06
C ASP A 316 3.80 -37.03 25.47
N PRO A 317 3.48 -38.03 26.31
CA PRO A 317 4.07 -38.16 27.64
C PRO A 317 5.59 -38.43 27.62
N SER A 318 6.15 -38.81 26.47
CA SER A 318 7.56 -39.18 26.31
C SER A 318 8.47 -38.03 25.85
N VAL A 319 7.89 -36.91 25.38
CA VAL A 319 8.62 -35.74 24.90
C VAL A 319 8.49 -34.63 25.93
N LYS A 320 9.61 -34.20 26.53
CA LYS A 320 9.67 -33.10 27.52
C LYS A 320 9.35 -31.72 26.93
N ASP A 321 9.19 -31.64 25.61
CA ASP A 321 8.83 -30.41 24.92
C ASP A 321 7.31 -30.25 24.93
N GLN A 322 6.85 -29.20 25.62
CA GLN A 322 5.43 -28.89 25.77
C GLN A 322 4.85 -28.66 24.38
N SER A 323 4.07 -29.62 23.87
CA SER A 323 3.47 -29.54 22.54
C SER A 323 2.61 -28.27 22.45
N GLY A 324 3.16 -27.24 21.82
CA GLY A 324 2.56 -25.91 21.71
C GLY A 324 1.27 -25.92 20.89
N SER A 325 0.46 -24.90 21.06
CA SER A 325 -0.67 -24.62 20.17
C SER A 325 -0.16 -24.14 18.82
N GLU A 326 -0.66 -24.72 17.73
CA GLU A 326 -0.41 -24.25 16.36
C GLU A 326 -1.62 -23.44 15.84
N PHE A 327 -1.35 -22.46 14.99
CA PHE A 327 -2.36 -21.62 14.34
C PHE A 327 -2.35 -21.83 12.84
N LEU A 328 -3.53 -22.02 12.25
CA LEU A 328 -3.68 -22.11 10.80
C LEU A 328 -3.67 -20.70 10.17
N LEU A 329 -2.78 -20.52 9.21
CA LEU A 329 -2.71 -19.36 8.34
C LEU A 329 -2.94 -19.76 6.89
N VAL A 330 -3.57 -18.86 6.14
CA VAL A 330 -3.81 -18.97 4.70
C VAL A 330 -3.14 -17.81 3.98
N ARG A 331 -2.62 -18.05 2.78
CA ARG A 331 -2.01 -17.02 1.94
C ARG A 331 -3.07 -16.45 1.02
N ARG A 332 -3.19 -15.12 1.00
CA ARG A 332 -4.08 -14.42 0.06
C ARG A 332 -3.62 -14.62 -1.39
N PRO A 333 -4.53 -14.56 -2.38
CA PRO A 333 -4.16 -14.59 -3.79
C PRO A 333 -3.07 -13.58 -4.15
N ASP A 334 -2.35 -13.81 -5.25
CA ASP A 334 -1.25 -12.94 -5.68
C ASP A 334 -1.70 -11.59 -6.27
N GLU A 335 -3.02 -11.38 -6.34
CA GLU A 335 -3.66 -10.15 -6.79
C GLU A 335 -4.71 -9.65 -5.79
N GLY A 336 -5.08 -8.38 -5.92
CA GLY A 336 -6.09 -7.73 -5.08
C GLY A 336 -5.56 -7.19 -3.75
N LEU A 337 -6.47 -7.00 -2.80
CA LEU A 337 -6.17 -6.40 -1.49
C LEU A 337 -5.26 -7.33 -0.68
N LEU A 338 -4.14 -6.78 -0.19
CA LEU A 338 -3.14 -7.50 0.63
C LEU A 338 -2.57 -8.76 -0.05
N ALA A 339 -2.41 -8.69 -1.38
CA ALA A 339 -1.96 -9.80 -2.23
C ALA A 339 -0.71 -10.53 -1.71
N GLY A 340 -0.80 -11.86 -1.66
CA GLY A 340 0.30 -12.76 -1.29
C GLY A 340 0.69 -12.77 0.21
N LEU A 341 -0.02 -12.03 1.07
CA LEU A 341 0.23 -11.99 2.51
C LEU A 341 -0.51 -13.10 3.27
N TRP A 342 0.03 -13.47 4.43
CA TRP A 342 -0.58 -14.45 5.33
C TRP A 342 -1.65 -13.82 6.21
N GLU A 343 -2.77 -14.52 6.37
CA GLU A 343 -3.87 -14.15 7.25
C GLU A 343 -4.49 -15.37 7.93
N PHE A 344 -5.32 -15.14 8.94
CA PHE A 344 -6.20 -16.19 9.46
C PHE A 344 -7.33 -16.47 8.44
N PRO A 345 -7.87 -17.70 8.41
CA PRO A 345 -9.05 -18.04 7.62
C PRO A 345 -10.13 -16.94 7.68
N SER A 346 -10.49 -16.39 6.52
CA SER A 346 -11.43 -15.27 6.43
C SER A 346 -12.42 -15.44 5.29
N VAL A 347 -13.64 -14.93 5.48
CA VAL A 347 -14.69 -14.89 4.45
C VAL A 347 -15.28 -13.50 4.33
N MET A 348 -15.42 -13.01 3.10
CA MET A 348 -16.07 -11.74 2.82
C MET A 348 -17.59 -11.85 2.96
N LEU A 349 -18.22 -10.81 3.48
CA LEU A 349 -19.65 -10.71 3.72
C LEU A 349 -20.21 -9.52 2.95
N GLU A 350 -21.37 -9.72 2.32
CA GLU A 350 -22.06 -8.68 1.53
C GLU A 350 -22.64 -7.56 2.40
N LYS A 351 -22.98 -7.87 3.65
CA LYS A 351 -23.61 -6.96 4.60
C LYS A 351 -23.29 -7.36 6.04
N ASP A 352 -23.66 -6.50 6.98
CA ASP A 352 -23.66 -6.82 8.41
C ASP A 352 -24.63 -8.00 8.66
N VAL A 353 -24.14 -9.07 9.26
CA VAL A 353 -24.88 -10.32 9.49
C VAL A 353 -24.60 -10.87 10.88
N ASP A 354 -25.58 -11.59 11.42
CA ASP A 354 -25.47 -12.19 12.75
C ASP A 354 -24.41 -13.31 12.83
N LEU A 355 -24.10 -13.73 14.06
CA LEU A 355 -23.13 -14.78 14.36
C LEU A 355 -23.47 -16.12 13.68
N THR A 356 -24.75 -16.46 13.54
CA THR A 356 -25.17 -17.73 12.95
C THR A 356 -24.82 -17.79 11.47
N ILE A 357 -25.07 -16.71 10.73
CA ILE A 357 -24.71 -16.59 9.32
C ILE A 357 -23.19 -16.56 9.15
N ARG A 358 -22.47 -15.79 10.01
CA ARG A 358 -20.99 -15.76 10.01
C ARG A 358 -20.40 -17.16 10.19
N ARG A 359 -20.89 -17.92 11.17
CA ARG A 359 -20.46 -19.30 11.45
C ARG A 359 -20.73 -20.24 10.28
N LYS A 360 -21.93 -20.19 9.69
CA LYS A 360 -22.26 -21.01 8.51
C LYS A 360 -21.31 -20.77 7.35
N LYS A 361 -21.00 -19.49 7.04
CA LYS A 361 -20.06 -19.14 5.96
C LYS A 361 -18.63 -19.60 6.27
N THR A 362 -18.19 -19.40 7.51
CA THR A 362 -16.86 -19.82 7.98
C THR A 362 -16.71 -21.35 7.96
N ASP A 363 -17.71 -22.08 8.45
CA ASP A 363 -17.72 -23.55 8.46
C ASP A 363 -17.71 -24.11 7.04
N HIS A 364 -18.48 -23.49 6.13
CA HIS A 364 -18.46 -23.85 4.72
C HIS A 364 -17.06 -23.64 4.10
N PHE A 365 -16.40 -22.52 4.40
CA PHE A 365 -15.03 -22.26 3.95
C PHE A 365 -14.04 -23.29 4.50
N LEU A 366 -14.04 -23.53 5.81
CA LEU A 366 -13.15 -24.51 6.45
C LEU A 366 -13.37 -25.93 5.91
N LYS A 367 -14.63 -26.30 5.66
CA LYS A 367 -14.98 -27.59 5.07
C LYS A 367 -14.53 -27.72 3.62
N LYS A 368 -14.71 -26.67 2.82
CA LYS A 368 -14.35 -26.67 1.40
C LYS A 368 -12.84 -26.71 1.20
N GLU A 369 -12.12 -25.82 1.88
CA GLU A 369 -10.68 -25.61 1.64
C GLU A 369 -9.79 -26.56 2.45
N PHE A 370 -10.24 -26.97 3.65
CA PHE A 370 -9.43 -27.76 4.58
C PHE A 370 -10.04 -29.10 4.97
N ARG A 371 -11.23 -29.45 4.44
CA ARG A 371 -12.02 -30.62 4.87
C ARG A 371 -12.27 -30.61 6.39
N LEU A 372 -12.20 -29.45 7.04
CA LEU A 372 -12.47 -29.26 8.47
C LEU A 372 -13.95 -28.95 8.67
N ASP A 373 -14.67 -29.89 9.27
CA ASP A 373 -16.08 -29.75 9.65
C ASP A 373 -16.17 -29.75 11.18
N PRO A 374 -16.30 -28.57 11.83
CA PRO A 374 -16.38 -28.45 13.28
C PRO A 374 -17.49 -29.26 13.93
N GLN A 375 -18.50 -29.70 13.16
CA GLN A 375 -19.64 -30.46 13.66
C GLN A 375 -19.48 -31.98 13.49
N ARG A 376 -18.54 -32.44 12.66
CA ARG A 376 -18.46 -33.86 12.27
C ARG A 376 -17.10 -34.50 12.52
N ASN A 377 -16.01 -33.84 12.15
CA ASN A 377 -14.69 -34.48 12.10
C ASN A 377 -13.61 -33.78 12.93
N CYS A 378 -13.96 -32.70 13.63
CA CYS A 378 -13.05 -32.00 14.53
C CYS A 378 -13.46 -32.23 15.99
N THR A 379 -12.49 -32.50 16.88
CA THR A 379 -12.74 -32.49 18.33
C THR A 379 -12.63 -31.06 18.85
N VAL A 380 -13.72 -30.30 18.75
CA VAL A 380 -13.76 -28.89 19.17
C VAL A 380 -13.68 -28.77 20.69
N VAL A 381 -12.69 -28.01 21.17
CA VAL A 381 -12.48 -27.69 22.59
C VAL A 381 -13.20 -26.40 22.97
N LEU A 382 -13.12 -25.40 22.10
CA LEU A 382 -13.64 -24.07 22.34
C LEU A 382 -14.06 -23.45 21.02
N ARG A 383 -15.20 -22.75 21.02
CA ARG A 383 -15.61 -21.90 19.90
C ARG A 383 -16.32 -20.66 20.41
N GLU A 384 -15.68 -19.51 20.31
CA GLU A 384 -16.17 -18.26 20.94
C GLU A 384 -16.12 -17.07 19.99
N ASP A 385 -17.14 -16.22 20.05
CA ASP A 385 -17.18 -14.93 19.36
C ASP A 385 -16.37 -13.91 20.17
N ILE A 386 -15.22 -13.51 19.65
CA ILE A 386 -14.25 -12.67 20.36
C ILE A 386 -14.65 -11.19 20.28
N GLY A 387 -15.31 -10.80 19.20
CA GLY A 387 -15.83 -9.44 18.99
C GLY A 387 -15.58 -8.92 17.59
N GLU A 388 -15.64 -7.60 17.44
CA GLU A 388 -15.50 -6.94 16.14
C GLU A 388 -14.63 -5.68 16.23
N PHE A 389 -14.06 -5.27 15.09
CA PHE A 389 -13.39 -3.97 14.95
C PHE A 389 -13.47 -3.46 13.52
N VAL A 390 -13.22 -2.16 13.33
CA VAL A 390 -13.08 -1.56 12.00
C VAL A 390 -11.60 -1.38 11.66
N HIS A 391 -11.21 -1.87 10.49
CA HIS A 391 -9.91 -1.64 9.88
C HIS A 391 -10.07 -0.70 8.68
N ILE A 392 -9.28 0.37 8.64
CA ILE A 392 -9.41 1.43 7.63
C ILE A 392 -8.25 1.35 6.63
N PHE A 393 -8.60 1.14 5.37
CA PHE A 393 -7.73 1.37 4.21
C PHE A 393 -8.11 2.68 3.54
N SER A 394 -7.25 3.22 2.67
CA SER A 394 -7.52 4.48 1.98
C SER A 394 -8.86 4.49 1.22
N HIS A 395 -9.26 3.36 0.63
CA HIS A 395 -10.47 3.22 -0.18
C HIS A 395 -11.55 2.32 0.46
N ILE A 396 -11.26 1.65 1.59
CA ILE A 396 -12.15 0.65 2.21
C ILE A 396 -12.24 0.88 3.71
N ARG A 397 -13.46 0.87 4.23
CA ARG A 397 -13.76 0.72 5.66
C ARG A 397 -14.22 -0.72 5.91
N LEU A 398 -13.33 -1.57 6.41
CA LEU A 398 -13.58 -3.00 6.60
C LEU A 398 -14.00 -3.28 8.04
N LYS A 399 -15.23 -3.75 8.26
CA LYS A 399 -15.70 -4.27 9.55
C LYS A 399 -15.32 -5.75 9.66
N VAL A 400 -14.50 -6.09 10.64
CA VAL A 400 -13.95 -7.43 10.86
C VAL A 400 -14.59 -8.03 12.11
N TYR A 401 -15.20 -9.20 11.96
CA TYR A 401 -15.67 -10.01 13.08
C TYR A 401 -14.68 -11.13 13.36
N VAL A 402 -14.39 -11.40 14.63
CA VAL A 402 -13.37 -12.36 15.05
C VAL A 402 -14.00 -13.48 15.86
N GLU A 403 -13.83 -14.71 15.39
CA GLU A 403 -14.17 -15.94 16.11
C GLU A 403 -12.88 -16.73 16.40
N LEU A 404 -12.82 -17.34 17.58
CA LEU A 404 -11.79 -18.31 17.94
C LEU A 404 -12.38 -19.72 17.86
N LEU A 405 -11.74 -20.62 17.12
CA LEU A 405 -12.07 -22.03 17.04
C LEU A 405 -10.85 -22.85 17.45
N VAL A 406 -10.96 -23.56 18.56
CA VAL A 406 -9.90 -24.43 19.10
C VAL A 406 -10.31 -25.88 18.96
N PHE A 407 -9.47 -26.73 18.38
CA PHE A 407 -9.68 -28.17 18.34
C PHE A 407 -8.44 -28.96 18.76
N LYS A 408 -8.64 -30.20 19.21
CA LYS A 408 -7.55 -31.15 19.46
C LYS A 408 -7.21 -31.90 18.18
N GLY A 409 -5.92 -32.04 17.90
CA GLY A 409 -5.45 -32.82 16.76
C GLY A 409 -3.95 -32.65 16.52
N VAL A 410 -3.45 -33.37 15.53
CA VAL A 410 -2.12 -33.14 14.97
C VAL A 410 -2.35 -32.51 13.59
N ALA A 411 -1.83 -31.29 13.36
CA ALA A 411 -2.03 -30.57 12.10
C ALA A 411 -1.64 -31.44 10.89
N ARG A 412 -0.51 -32.14 11.00
CA ARG A 412 0.01 -33.04 9.96
C ARG A 412 -1.00 -34.12 9.55
N ASP A 413 -1.73 -34.71 10.50
CA ASP A 413 -2.72 -35.76 10.22
C ASP A 413 -4.00 -35.18 9.60
N LEU A 414 -4.45 -34.03 10.11
CA LEU A 414 -5.66 -33.33 9.64
C LEU A 414 -5.52 -32.86 8.18
N PHE A 415 -4.31 -32.51 7.78
CA PHE A 415 -4.03 -31.90 6.48
C PHE A 415 -3.24 -32.80 5.51
N SER A 416 -2.81 -33.99 5.94
CA SER A 416 -2.04 -34.97 5.14
C SER A 416 -2.68 -35.37 3.79
N LYS A 417 -4.01 -35.19 3.64
CA LYS A 417 -4.78 -35.56 2.45
C LYS A 417 -5.28 -34.35 1.64
N LEU A 418 -4.78 -33.14 1.92
CA LEU A 418 -5.10 -31.97 1.10
C LEU A 418 -4.30 -32.04 -0.21
N GLU A 419 -5.01 -32.08 -1.33
CA GLU A 419 -4.44 -32.10 -2.68
C GLU A 419 -3.84 -30.74 -3.06
N GLN A 420 -3.04 -30.71 -4.13
CA GLN A 420 -2.32 -29.53 -4.65
C GLN A 420 -3.24 -28.35 -5.05
N GLU A 421 -4.56 -28.54 -5.16
CA GLU A 421 -5.53 -27.50 -5.53
C GLU A 421 -6.01 -26.62 -4.36
N THR A 422 -5.46 -26.78 -3.16
CA THR A 422 -5.88 -26.02 -1.97
C THR A 422 -5.17 -24.66 -1.87
N ILE A 423 -5.87 -23.65 -1.31
CA ILE A 423 -5.28 -22.33 -1.02
C ILE A 423 -3.98 -22.54 -0.21
N PRO A 424 -2.85 -21.89 -0.57
CA PRO A 424 -1.61 -22.11 0.17
C PRO A 424 -1.79 -21.78 1.65
N TRP A 425 -1.38 -22.72 2.51
CA TRP A 425 -1.62 -22.65 3.95
C TRP A 425 -0.37 -23.08 4.73
N LYS A 426 -0.30 -22.68 6.01
CA LYS A 426 0.71 -23.18 6.96
C LYS A 426 0.17 -23.20 8.37
N CYS A 427 0.70 -24.10 9.19
CA CYS A 427 0.52 -24.07 10.64
C CYS A 427 1.77 -23.48 11.28
N VAL A 428 1.59 -22.58 12.24
CA VAL A 428 2.69 -21.92 12.94
C VAL A 428 2.41 -21.88 14.43
N ASP A 429 3.43 -22.09 15.24
CA ASP A 429 3.31 -21.94 16.69
C ASP A 429 3.16 -20.46 17.09
N SER A 430 2.88 -20.24 18.38
CA SER A 430 2.71 -18.90 18.95
C SER A 430 3.97 -18.01 18.84
N ASN A 431 5.17 -18.59 18.87
CA ASN A 431 6.42 -17.85 18.78
C ASN A 431 6.65 -17.38 17.34
N ALA A 432 6.54 -18.29 16.37
CA ALA A 432 6.61 -17.99 14.94
C ALA A 432 5.53 -16.97 14.53
N LEU A 433 4.32 -17.09 15.07
CA LEU A 433 3.24 -16.13 14.79
C LEU A 433 3.56 -14.71 15.28
N SER A 434 4.35 -14.56 16.34
CA SER A 434 4.76 -13.26 16.87
C SER A 434 5.86 -12.58 16.03
N THR A 435 6.72 -13.37 15.39
CA THR A 435 7.85 -12.90 14.57
C THR A 435 7.49 -12.74 13.10
N LEU A 436 6.44 -13.40 12.62
CA LEU A 436 5.98 -13.29 11.24
C LEU A 436 5.59 -11.86 10.85
N GLY A 437 5.87 -11.52 9.59
CA GLY A 437 5.51 -10.27 8.94
C GLY A 437 4.02 -10.09 8.65
N LEU A 438 3.18 -10.20 9.68
CA LEU A 438 1.73 -10.07 9.59
C LEU A 438 1.28 -8.63 9.42
N THR A 439 0.18 -8.43 8.70
CA THR A 439 -0.44 -7.12 8.55
C THR A 439 -0.97 -6.61 9.89
N SER A 440 -1.14 -5.29 10.03
CA SER A 440 -1.69 -4.68 11.24
C SER A 440 -3.10 -5.20 11.57
N GLY A 441 -3.92 -5.52 10.56
CA GLY A 441 -5.23 -6.16 10.74
C GLY A 441 -5.11 -7.55 11.37
N VAL A 442 -4.23 -8.41 10.84
CA VAL A 442 -4.01 -9.77 11.35
C VAL A 442 -3.39 -9.76 12.75
N ARG A 443 -2.41 -8.88 12.99
CA ARG A 443 -1.80 -8.71 14.32
C ARG A 443 -2.84 -8.26 15.36
N LYS A 444 -3.79 -7.40 14.97
CA LYS A 444 -4.91 -6.99 15.84
C LYS A 444 -5.85 -8.15 16.15
N VAL A 445 -6.21 -8.98 15.17
CA VAL A 445 -6.99 -10.21 15.39
C VAL A 445 -6.29 -11.12 16.42
N TYR A 446 -4.99 -11.35 16.23
CA TYR A 446 -4.22 -12.19 17.16
C TYR A 446 -4.18 -11.61 18.58
N THR A 447 -3.96 -10.30 18.69
CA THR A 447 -3.97 -9.60 19.98
C THR A 447 -5.32 -9.74 20.69
N MET A 448 -6.43 -9.65 19.95
CA MET A 448 -7.77 -9.86 20.51
C MET A 448 -7.94 -11.27 21.10
N VAL A 449 -7.43 -12.30 20.40
CA VAL A 449 -7.46 -13.69 20.89
C VAL A 449 -6.59 -13.86 22.14
N GLN A 450 -5.38 -13.28 22.16
CA GLN A 450 -4.49 -13.35 23.32
C GLN A 450 -5.11 -12.70 24.56
N ASN A 451 -5.69 -11.50 24.39
CA ASN A 451 -6.39 -10.80 25.47
C ASN A 451 -7.59 -11.61 25.99
N PHE A 452 -8.35 -12.23 25.09
CA PHE A 452 -9.46 -13.11 25.47
C PHE A 452 -9.00 -14.29 26.34
N LYS A 453 -7.93 -14.98 25.93
CA LYS A 453 -7.36 -16.11 26.69
C LYS A 453 -6.83 -15.69 28.05
N GLN A 454 -6.11 -14.57 28.12
CA GLN A 454 -5.58 -14.05 29.39
C GLN A 454 -6.71 -13.70 30.37
N ASN A 455 -7.79 -13.08 29.86
CA ASN A 455 -8.98 -12.78 30.66
C ASN A 455 -9.68 -14.06 31.15
N ALA A 456 -9.78 -15.09 30.31
CA ALA A 456 -10.35 -16.39 30.69
C ALA A 456 -9.53 -17.11 31.77
N MET A 457 -8.19 -16.96 31.76
CA MET A 457 -7.31 -17.53 32.79
C MET A 457 -7.40 -16.77 34.12
N SER A 458 -7.46 -15.43 34.08
CA SER A 458 -7.57 -14.59 35.28
C SER A 458 -8.90 -14.71 36.02
N THR A 459 -9.98 -15.13 35.34
CA THR A 459 -11.34 -15.17 35.91
C THR A 459 -11.79 -16.53 36.45
N GLY A 460 -10.93 -17.57 36.43
CA GLY A 460 -11.20 -18.85 37.06
C GLY A 460 -12.50 -19.53 36.58
N SER A 461 -12.42 -20.26 35.46
CA SER A 461 -13.48 -21.08 34.84
C SER A 461 -14.57 -20.33 34.03
N PRO A 462 -14.91 -20.78 32.79
CA PRO A 462 -15.93 -20.16 31.94
C PRO A 462 -17.39 -20.35 32.40
N ARG A 463 -17.65 -20.86 33.61
CA ARG A 463 -19.01 -21.26 34.02
C ARG A 463 -19.83 -20.19 34.72
N LYS A 464 -19.27 -19.04 35.10
CA LYS A 464 -20.01 -18.03 35.91
C LYS A 464 -20.48 -16.77 35.19
N GLN A 465 -20.05 -16.47 33.97
CA GLN A 465 -20.55 -15.28 33.24
C GLN A 465 -21.93 -15.47 32.56
N LEU A 466 -22.50 -16.69 32.58
CA LEU A 466 -23.79 -16.98 31.94
C LEU A 466 -25.04 -16.51 32.72
N LYS A 467 -24.92 -16.07 33.98
CA LYS A 467 -26.09 -15.59 34.75
C LYS A 467 -26.30 -14.08 34.76
N SER A 468 -25.28 -13.24 34.53
CA SER A 468 -25.46 -11.78 34.63
C SER A 468 -25.93 -11.11 33.33
N LYS A 469 -25.63 -11.67 32.14
CA LYS A 469 -26.10 -11.11 30.86
C LYS A 469 -27.56 -11.46 30.53
N ARG A 470 -28.10 -12.56 31.07
CA ARG A 470 -29.48 -13.00 30.80
C ARG A 470 -30.53 -12.24 31.63
N GLN A 471 -30.13 -11.54 32.70
CA GLN A 471 -31.02 -10.71 33.52
C GLN A 471 -31.09 -9.24 33.08
N ARG A 472 -30.16 -8.75 32.25
CA ARG A 472 -30.19 -7.35 31.76
C ARG A 472 -30.96 -7.15 30.45
N SER A 473 -31.35 -8.22 29.76
CA SER A 473 -32.12 -8.13 28.50
C SER A 473 -33.63 -8.26 28.68
N SER A 474 -34.15 -8.39 29.91
CA SER A 474 -35.58 -8.60 30.18
C SER A 474 -36.29 -7.43 30.87
N SER A 475 -35.67 -6.25 31.04
CA SER A 475 -36.27 -5.12 31.77
C SER A 475 -36.40 -3.79 31.01
N THR A 476 -36.27 -3.76 29.68
CA THR A 476 -36.37 -2.50 28.90
C THR A 476 -37.32 -2.55 27.70
N ARG A 477 -38.48 -3.20 27.87
CA ARG A 477 -39.65 -2.98 27.01
C ARG A 477 -40.93 -2.91 27.83
N SER A 478 -41.30 -1.70 28.23
CA SER A 478 -42.69 -1.25 28.44
C SER A 478 -42.68 0.16 29.02
N SER A 479 -42.68 1.18 28.16
CA SER A 479 -43.39 2.46 28.34
C SER A 479 -42.91 3.44 27.26
N ILE A 480 -43.82 3.79 26.34
CA ILE A 480 -44.10 5.12 25.78
C ILE A 480 -45.12 4.87 24.66
N VAL A 481 -46.40 4.93 25.04
CA VAL A 481 -47.53 5.31 24.19
C VAL A 481 -48.21 6.44 24.95
N ASN A 482 -47.98 7.66 24.47
CA ASN A 482 -48.84 8.84 24.42
C ASN A 482 -47.98 10.06 24.14
#